data_AF-A0A1B8CS89-F1
#
_entry.id   AF-A0A1B8CS89-F1
#
_cell.length_a   1.000
_cell.length_b   1.000
_cell.length_c   1.000
_cell.angle_alpha   90.00
_cell.angle_beta   90.00
_cell.angle_gamma   90.00
#
_symmetry.space_group_name_H-M   'P 1'
#
loop_
_entity.id
_entity.type
_entity.pdbx_description
1 polymer ?
#
loop_
_entity_poly.entity_id
_entity_poly.type
_entity_poly.pdbx_seq_one_letter_code
_entity_poly.pdbx_strand_id
1 'polypeptide(L)' 'MSIDNVGASFGISGSDPKTALMNQVRQEAALNNARQLIEKLNEHCFAKCIPKPGSSFSSGEQQCFTQCMEKY' A
#
# COMPACT_ATOMS: atom_id res chain seq x y z
N MET A 1 -15.58 37.65 -13.60
CA MET A 1 -16.09 36.33 -13.18
C MET A 1 -16.36 36.42 -11.71
N SER A 2 -17.63 36.36 -11.34
CA SER A 2 -18.17 36.76 -10.04
C SER A 2 -17.66 35.89 -8.91
N ILE A 3 -17.35 36.54 -7.78
CA ILE A 3 -17.14 35.93 -6.47
C ILE A 3 -18.50 35.98 -5.78
N ASP A 4 -19.15 34.83 -5.62
CA ASP A 4 -20.23 34.64 -4.66
C ASP A 4 -20.39 33.15 -4.30
N ASN A 5 -20.42 32.92 -2.98
CA ASN A 5 -21.26 31.94 -2.30
C ASN A 5 -20.96 30.44 -2.43
N VAL A 6 -20.30 29.85 -1.41
CA VAL A 6 -20.81 28.78 -0.51
C VAL A 6 -19.79 28.72 0.65
N GLY A 7 -20.11 29.01 1.91
CA GLY A 7 -21.26 28.47 2.63
C GLY A 7 -21.00 27.07 3.19
N ALA A 8 -19.75 26.70 3.48
CA ALA A 8 -19.41 25.60 4.38
C ALA A 8 -18.48 26.18 5.44
N SER A 9 -19.01 26.76 6.52
CA SER A 9 -19.26 25.98 7.74
C SER A 9 -18.29 24.80 7.85
N PHE A 10 -17.00 25.12 7.99
CA PHE A 10 -16.04 24.21 8.60
C PHE A 10 -16.49 24.03 10.05
N GLY A 11 -17.44 23.12 10.25
CA GLY A 11 -17.76 22.52 11.52
C GLY A 11 -16.58 21.68 12.01
N ILE A 12 -15.47 22.36 12.35
CA ILE A 12 -14.44 21.83 13.22
C ILE A 12 -14.97 21.99 14.64
N SER A 13 -16.02 21.23 14.95
CA SER A 13 -16.49 21.01 16.31
C SER A 13 -16.39 19.52 16.59
N GLY A 14 -15.26 19.11 17.14
CA GLY A 14 -15.19 17.93 18.01
C GLY A 14 -14.75 16.61 17.41
N SER A 15 -13.66 16.55 16.63
CA SER A 15 -12.87 15.31 16.66
C SER A 15 -12.16 15.26 18.01
N ASP A 16 -12.63 14.39 18.91
CA ASP A 16 -11.89 14.02 20.12
C ASP A 16 -10.41 13.79 19.73
N PRO A 17 -9.42 14.44 20.38
CA PRO A 17 -8.00 14.23 20.11
C PRO A 17 -7.61 12.74 20.02
N LYS A 18 -8.29 11.88 20.79
CA LYS A 18 -8.17 10.44 20.70
C LYS A 18 -8.60 9.89 19.34
N THR A 19 -9.72 10.35 18.78
CA THR A 19 -10.20 9.94 17.46
C THR A 19 -9.24 10.37 16.35
N ALA A 20 -8.72 11.60 16.41
CA ALA A 20 -7.71 12.08 15.47
C ALA A 20 -6.42 11.24 15.53
N LEU A 21 -5.90 10.97 16.73
CA LEU A 21 -4.73 10.13 16.93
C LEU A 21 -4.95 8.69 16.45
N MET A 22 -6.11 8.09 16.76
CA MET A 22 -6.43 6.74 16.30
C MET A 22 -6.54 6.64 14.78
N ASN A 23 -7.01 7.69 14.10
CA ASN A 23 -7.03 7.73 12.65
C ASN A 23 -5.61 7.78 12.06
N GLN A 24 -4.71 8.57 12.67
CA GLN A 24 -3.30 8.60 12.28
C GLN A 24 -2.64 7.22 12.47
N VAL A 25 -2.82 6.59 13.64
CA VAL A 25 -2.27 5.25 13.92
C VAL A 25 -2.79 4.22 12.93
N ARG A 26 -4.09 4.24 12.57
CA ARG A 26 -4.64 3.33 11.56
C ARG A 26 -4.02 3.53 10.19
N GLN A 27 -3.79 4.78 9.79
CA GLN A 27 -3.17 5.08 8.50
C GLN A 27 -1.72 4.58 8.46
N GLU A 28 -0.97 4.80 9.54
CA GLU A 28 0.40 4.28 9.67
C GLU A 28 0.42 2.75 9.67
N ALA A 29 -0.49 2.11 10.42
CA ALA A 29 -0.62 0.66 10.44
C ALA A 29 -0.94 0.10 9.06
N ALA A 30 -1.84 0.74 8.30
CA ALA A 30 -2.16 0.33 6.94
C ALA A 30 -0.93 0.39 6.02
N LEU A 31 -0.14 1.47 6.10
CA LEU A 31 1.09 1.61 5.32
C LEU A 31 2.15 0.55 5.72
N ASN A 32 2.31 0.30 7.02
CA ASN A 32 3.26 -0.69 7.52
C ASN A 32 2.85 -2.11 7.14
N ASN A 33 1.55 -2.43 7.22
CA ASN A 33 1.02 -3.72 6.78
C ASN A 33 1.24 -3.93 5.27
N ALA A 34 1.05 -2.90 4.45
CA ALA A 34 1.30 -2.96 3.01
C ALA A 34 2.79 -3.21 2.70
N ARG A 35 3.71 -2.54 3.40
CA ARG A 35 5.16 -2.77 3.26
C ARG A 35 5.55 -4.20 3.62
N GLN A 36 5.06 -4.69 4.75
CA GLN A 36 5.33 -6.07 5.18
C GLN A 36 4.77 -7.10 4.18
N LEU A 37 3.60 -6.83 3.60
CA LEU A 37 3.04 -7.68 2.55
C LEU A 37 3.97 -7.71 1.33
N ILE A 38 4.44 -6.55 0.87
CA ILE A 38 5.38 -6.45 -0.27
C ILE A 38 6.68 -7.20 0.00
N GLU A 39 7.25 -7.06 1.20
CA GLU A 39 8.46 -7.79 1.60
C GLU A 39 8.24 -9.31 1.55
N LYS A 40 7.16 -9.80 2.14
CA LYS A 40 6.83 -11.23 2.13
C LYS A 40 6.50 -11.77 0.73
N LEU A 41 5.80 -10.98 -0.09
CA LEU A 41 5.54 -11.27 -1.50
C LEU A 41 6.84 -11.45 -2.25
N ASN A 42 7.76 -10.50 -2.10
CA ASN A 42 9.07 -10.53 -2.75
C ASN A 42 9.86 -11.77 -2.34
N GLU A 43 9.97 -12.06 -1.04
CA GLU A 43 10.66 -13.25 -0.55
C GLU A 43 10.02 -14.54 -1.07
N HIS A 44 8.70 -14.66 -0.98
CA HIS A 44 7.98 -15.86 -1.38
C HIS A 44 8.10 -16.10 -2.89
N CYS A 45 7.77 -15.10 -3.70
CA CYS A 45 7.77 -15.23 -5.14
C CYS A 45 9.17 -15.36 -5.72
N PHE A 46 10.18 -14.70 -5.13
CA PHE A 46 11.56 -14.87 -5.56
C PHE A 46 12.04 -16.31 -5.30
N ALA A 47 11.81 -16.83 -4.09
CA ALA A 47 12.19 -18.20 -3.73
C ALA A 47 11.49 -19.27 -4.59
N LYS A 48 10.25 -19.00 -5.04
CA LYS A 48 9.48 -19.92 -5.89
C LYS A 48 9.83 -19.84 -7.37
N CYS A 49 10.08 -18.64 -7.87
CA CYS A 49 10.15 -18.40 -9.32
C CYS A 49 11.58 -18.21 -9.84
N ILE A 50 12.58 -17.88 -9.00
CA ILE A 50 13.93 -17.53 -9.44
C ILE A 50 14.95 -18.60 -8.98
N PRO A 51 15.07 -19.73 -9.71
CA PRO A 51 15.96 -20.84 -9.30
C PRO A 51 17.44 -20.53 -9.47
N LYS A 52 17.79 -19.57 -10.34
CA LYS A 52 19.17 -19.13 -10.60
C LYS A 52 19.20 -17.61 -10.71
N PRO A 53 19.46 -16.89 -9.61
CA PRO A 53 19.52 -15.43 -9.63
C PRO A 53 20.55 -14.90 -10.65
N GLY A 54 20.15 -13.90 -11.42
CA GLY A 54 20.99 -13.20 -12.38
C GLY A 54 20.74 -11.70 -12.38
N SER A 55 21.37 -10.97 -13.30
CA SER A 55 21.19 -9.52 -13.44
C SER A 55 19.81 -9.11 -13.96
N SER A 56 19.03 -10.05 -14.50
CA SER A 56 17.72 -9.83 -15.10
C SER A 56 16.89 -11.11 -15.01
N PHE A 57 15.57 -10.97 -14.98
CA PHE A 57 14.66 -12.11 -15.13
C PHE A 57 14.61 -12.57 -16.58
N SER A 58 14.61 -13.89 -16.77
CA SER A 58 14.15 -14.49 -18.02
C SER A 58 12.64 -14.24 -18.20
N SER A 59 12.14 -14.41 -19.42
CA SER A 59 10.69 -14.26 -19.70
C SER A 59 9.83 -15.21 -18.86
N GLY A 60 10.30 -16.45 -18.65
CA GLY A 60 9.60 -17.44 -17.82
C GLY A 60 9.59 -17.07 -16.33
N GLU A 61 10.71 -16.57 -15.80
CA GLU A 61 10.81 -16.07 -14.43
C GLU A 61 9.89 -14.87 -14.20
N GLN A 62 9.86 -13.92 -15.14
CA GLN A 62 8.97 -12.77 -15.07
C GLN A 62 7.49 -13.19 -15.10
N GLN A 63 7.11 -14.12 -15.99
CA GLN A 63 5.74 -14.62 -16.06
C GLN A 63 5.34 -15.42 -14.80
N CYS A 64 6.26 -16.19 -14.22
CA CYS A 64 6.03 -16.88 -12.94
C CYS A 64 5.84 -15.86 -11.81
N PHE A 65 6.71 -14.85 -11.74
CA PHE A 65 6.68 -13.85 -10.68
C PHE A 65 5.37 -13.04 -10.71
N THR A 66 4.92 -12.60 -11.89
CA THR A 66 3.60 -11.95 -12.05
C THR A 66 2.46 -12.84 -11.57
N GLN A 67 2.41 -14.09 -12.01
CA GLN A 67 1.37 -15.03 -11.56
C GLN A 67 1.45 -15.35 -10.07
N CYS A 68 2.64 -15.35 -9.49
CA CYS A 68 2.82 -15.56 -8.06
C CYS A 68 2.21 -14.40 -7.26
N MET A 69 2.51 -13.15 -7.64
CA MET A 69 1.95 -11.98 -6.98
C MET A 69 0.43 -11.89 -7.10
N GLU A 70 -0.15 -12.28 -8.25
CA GLU A 70 -1.60 -12.29 -8.44
C GLU A 70 -2.33 -13.33 -7.58
N LYS A 71 -1.64 -14.39 -7.13
CA LYS A 71 -2.22 -15.52 -6.37
C LYS A 71 -2.00 -15.46 -4.87
N TYR A 72 -1.07 -14.63 -4.42
CA TYR A 72 -0.66 -14.52 -3.02
C TYR A 72 -1.64 -13.66 -2.22
#